data_AF-A0A4R7W4P3-F1
#
_entry.id   AF-A0A4R7W4P3-F1
#
_cell.length_a   1.000
_cell.length_b   1.000
_cell.length_c   1.000
_cell.angle_alpha   90.00
_cell.angle_beta   90.00
_cell.angle_gamma   90.00
#
_symmetry.space_group_name_H-M   'P 1'
#
loop_
_entity.id
_entity.type
_entity.pdbx_description
1 polymer ?
#
loop_
_entity_poly.entity_id
_entity_poly.type
_entity_poly.pdbx_seq_one_letter_code
_entity_poly.pdbx_strand_id
1 'polypeptide(L)'
;MPADPVTLAGIGDEAAPDLRGQLAALDAASLSAIELRTVDGVPLSEVDDATFALVARSISQADKDVVCVDSRIGGRAGRSPRRSRTISRSWTC
;
A
#
# COMPACT_ATOMS: atom_id res chain seq x y z
N MET A 1 -5.48 -21.45 -24.61
CA MET A 1 -6.13 -20.39 -23.81
C MET A 1 -5.47 -19.08 -24.19
N PRO A 2 -6.20 -18.02 -24.58
CA PRO A 2 -5.60 -16.70 -24.64
C PRO A 2 -5.06 -16.37 -23.25
N ALA A 3 -3.93 -15.66 -23.17
CA ALA A 3 -3.44 -15.18 -21.89
C ALA A 3 -4.47 -14.21 -21.30
N ASP A 4 -4.70 -14.31 -19.99
CA ASP A 4 -5.49 -13.30 -19.30
C ASP A 4 -4.85 -11.91 -19.49
N PRO A 5 -5.65 -10.85 -19.63
CA PRO A 5 -5.13 -9.50 -19.80
C PRO A 5 -4.18 -9.13 -18.65
N VAL A 6 -3.02 -8.56 -18.99
CA VAL A 6 -2.02 -8.11 -18.01
C VAL A 6 -2.45 -6.76 -17.45
N THR A 7 -2.64 -6.69 -16.12
CA THR A 7 -2.85 -5.43 -15.40
C THR A 7 -1.50 -4.83 -15.02
N LEU A 8 -1.26 -3.58 -15.40
CA LEU A 8 -0.09 -2.82 -14.97
C LEU A 8 -0.39 -2.06 -13.68
N ALA A 9 0.57 -2.07 -12.75
CA ALA A 9 0.47 -1.35 -11.48
C ALA A 9 1.57 -0.31 -11.35
N GLY A 10 1.22 0.85 -10.78
CA GLY A 10 2.19 1.87 -10.41
C GLY A 10 2.77 1.60 -9.02
N ILE A 11 4.03 1.97 -8.81
CA ILE A 11 4.64 1.99 -7.48
C ILE A 11 4.30 3.33 -6.84
N GLY A 12 3.40 3.34 -5.85
CA GLY A 12 2.78 4.56 -5.35
C GLY A 12 3.78 5.59 -4.84
N ASP A 13 4.60 5.21 -3.87
CA ASP A 13 5.49 6.13 -3.15
C ASP A 13 6.68 6.65 -3.97
N GLU A 14 6.94 6.09 -5.15
CA GLU A 14 7.87 6.65 -6.14
C GLU A 14 7.29 7.86 -6.90
N ALA A 15 5.96 7.92 -7.01
CA ALA A 15 5.27 9.04 -7.64
C ALA A 15 5.01 10.21 -6.68
N ALA A 16 4.66 9.90 -5.42
CA ALA A 16 4.47 10.90 -4.36
C ALA A 16 4.52 10.28 -2.95
N PRO A 17 4.98 11.02 -1.93
CA PRO A 17 5.06 10.48 -0.56
C PRO A 17 3.68 10.31 0.10
N ASP A 18 2.70 11.16 -0.23
CA ASP A 18 1.36 11.13 0.36
C ASP A 18 0.34 10.39 -0.51
N LEU A 19 -0.64 9.72 0.13
CA LEU A 19 -1.61 8.87 -0.59
C LEU A 19 -2.36 9.61 -1.69
N ARG A 20 -2.71 10.89 -1.47
CA ARG A 20 -3.45 11.68 -2.46
C ARG A 20 -2.60 11.90 -3.70
N GLY A 21 -1.33 12.23 -3.54
CA GLY A 21 -0.37 12.34 -4.64
C GLY A 21 -0.20 11.03 -5.41
N GLN A 22 -0.12 9.90 -4.70
CA GLN A 22 0.01 8.58 -5.31
C GLN A 22 -1.20 8.25 -6.20
N LEU A 23 -2.42 8.45 -5.69
CA LEU A 23 -3.65 8.21 -6.45
C LEU A 23 -3.78 9.14 -7.66
N ALA A 24 -3.46 10.43 -7.50
CA ALA A 24 -3.47 11.38 -8.61
C ALA A 24 -2.47 11.00 -9.72
N ALA A 25 -1.34 10.41 -9.37
CA ALA A 25 -0.37 9.92 -10.35
C ALA A 25 -0.89 8.71 -11.15
N LEU A 26 -1.62 7.79 -10.50
CA LEU A 26 -2.26 6.67 -11.20
C LEU A 26 -3.32 7.16 -12.17
N ASP A 27 -4.12 8.15 -11.78
CA ASP A 27 -5.11 8.77 -12.68
C ASP A 27 -4.45 9.41 -13.89
N ALA A 28 -3.38 10.19 -13.68
CA ALA A 28 -2.61 10.80 -14.75
C ALA A 28 -1.97 9.76 -15.70
N ALA A 29 -1.61 8.59 -15.17
CA ALA A 29 -1.05 7.47 -15.93
C ALA A 29 -2.12 6.52 -16.51
N SER A 30 -3.42 6.75 -16.25
CA SER A 30 -4.51 5.83 -16.60
C SER A 30 -4.30 4.39 -16.08
N LEU A 31 -3.69 4.26 -14.91
CA LEU A 31 -3.48 2.98 -14.21
C LEU A 31 -4.61 2.73 -13.21
N SER A 32 -5.06 1.48 -13.14
CA SER A 32 -6.10 1.04 -12.20
C SER A 32 -5.54 0.33 -10.96
N ALA A 33 -4.24 0.00 -10.94
CA ALA A 33 -3.63 -0.78 -9.87
C ALA A 33 -2.42 -0.09 -9.25
N ILE A 34 -2.20 -0.36 -7.96
CA ILE A 34 -1.10 0.19 -7.15
C ILE A 34 -0.37 -0.91 -6.38
N GLU A 35 0.96 -0.81 -6.34
CA GLU A 35 1.79 -1.38 -5.29
C GLU A 35 1.95 -0.34 -4.18
N LEU A 36 1.46 -0.68 -2.98
CA LEU A 36 1.42 0.23 -1.84
C LEU A 36 2.44 -0.18 -0.78
N ARG A 37 3.57 0.53 -0.73
CA ARG A 37 4.67 0.25 0.20
C ARG A 37 4.63 1.16 1.44
N THR A 38 4.49 2.45 1.20
CA THR A 38 4.43 3.49 2.24
C THR A 38 3.31 4.49 1.96
N VAL A 39 2.77 5.06 3.04
CA VAL A 39 1.85 6.21 3.01
C VAL A 39 2.41 7.26 3.96
N ASP A 40 2.59 8.48 3.47
CA ASP A 40 3.22 9.58 4.20
C ASP A 40 4.61 9.20 4.74
N GLY A 41 5.33 8.36 3.98
CA GLY A 41 6.64 7.80 4.36
C GLY A 41 6.59 6.74 5.46
N VAL A 42 5.40 6.38 5.96
CA VAL A 42 5.21 5.31 6.94
C VAL A 42 4.99 3.98 6.21
N PRO A 43 5.79 2.94 6.49
CA PRO A 43 5.54 1.60 5.95
C PRO A 43 4.14 1.12 6.30
N LEU A 44 3.43 0.50 5.35
CA LEU A 44 2.06 0.04 5.58
C LEU A 44 1.94 -0.97 6.74
N SER A 45 3.04 -1.65 7.11
CA SER A 45 3.11 -2.53 8.28
C SER A 45 3.19 -1.80 9.63
N GLU A 46 3.41 -0.49 9.64
CA GLU A 46 3.56 0.35 10.84
C GLU A 46 2.44 1.36 11.05
N VAL A 47 1.51 1.48 10.09
CA VAL A 47 0.34 2.36 10.27
C VAL A 47 -0.61 1.78 11.31
N ASP A 48 -1.32 2.65 12.03
CA ASP A 48 -2.37 2.22 12.95
C ASP A 48 -3.67 1.83 12.22
N ASP A 49 -4.58 1.17 12.93
CA ASP A 49 -5.86 0.68 12.37
C ASP A 49 -6.70 1.83 11.78
N ALA A 50 -6.63 3.03 12.35
CA ALA A 50 -7.38 4.19 11.87
C ALA A 50 -6.84 4.69 10.53
N THR A 51 -5.52 4.81 10.42
CA THR A 51 -4.82 5.18 9.20
C THR A 51 -5.03 4.12 8.12
N PHE A 52 -4.91 2.85 8.47
CA PHE A 52 -5.19 1.74 7.56
C PHE A 52 -6.62 1.83 6.98
N ALA A 53 -7.63 2.04 7.83
CA ALA A 53 -9.02 2.16 7.38
C ALA A 53 -9.23 3.37 6.46
N LEU A 54 -8.58 4.50 6.76
CA LEU A 54 -8.62 5.68 5.90
C LEU A 54 -7.99 5.40 4.53
N VAL A 55 -6.80 4.78 4.51
CA VAL A 55 -6.09 4.39 3.29
C VAL A 55 -6.95 3.47 2.43
N ALA A 56 -7.48 2.39 3.02
CA ALA A 56 -8.34 1.43 2.32
C ALA A 56 -9.60 2.10 1.72
N ARG A 57 -10.24 2.99 2.49
CA ARG A 57 -11.39 3.77 2.01
C ARG A 57 -11.02 4.68 0.85
N SER A 58 -9.92 5.41 0.95
CA SER A 58 -9.46 6.33 -0.09
C SER A 58 -9.13 5.62 -1.39
N ILE A 59 -8.49 4.45 -1.32
CA ILE A 59 -8.19 3.61 -2.49
C ILE A 59 -9.48 3.11 -3.14
N SER A 60 -10.42 2.59 -2.35
CA SER A 60 -11.72 2.14 -2.85
C SER A 60 -12.52 3.28 -3.50
N GLN A 61 -12.48 4.48 -2.91
CA GLN A 61 -13.15 5.66 -3.48
C GLN A 61 -12.51 6.16 -4.78
N ALA A 62 -11.23 5.86 -5.00
CA ALA A 62 -10.50 6.18 -6.21
C ALA A 62 -10.60 5.08 -7.28
N ASP A 63 -11.38 4.01 -7.02
CA ASP A 63 -11.56 2.86 -7.92
C ASP A 63 -10.21 2.23 -8.33
N LYS A 64 -9.32 2.06 -7.36
CA LYS A 64 -8.00 1.44 -7.55
C LYS A 64 -7.89 0.10 -6.82
N ASP A 65 -7.17 -0.83 -7.44
CA ASP A 65 -6.83 -2.13 -6.87
C ASP A 65 -5.44 -2.12 -6.24
N VAL A 66 -5.31 -2.63 -5.01
CA VAL A 66 -4.00 -2.89 -4.40
C VAL A 66 -3.56 -4.30 -4.76
N VAL A 67 -2.57 -4.42 -5.63
CA VAL A 67 -2.08 -5.72 -6.11
C VAL A 67 -0.91 -6.26 -5.28
N CYS A 68 -0.21 -5.37 -4.58
CA CYS A 68 0.93 -5.71 -3.75
C CYS A 68 1.07 -4.71 -2.59
N VAL A 69 1.47 -5.23 -1.44
CA VAL A 69 1.90 -4.44 -0.27
C VAL A 69 3.31 -4.87 0.11
N ASP A 70 4.14 -3.92 0.55
CA ASP A 70 5.47 -4.28 1.04
C ASP A 70 5.36 -5.15 2.30
N SER A 71 5.81 -6.39 2.19
CA SER A 71 5.81 -7.39 3.26
C SER A 71 7.07 -7.35 4.12
N ARG A 72 8.00 -6.42 3.86
CA ARG A 72 9.31 -6.30 4.53
C ARG A 72 10.15 -7.58 4.46
N ILE A 73 9.91 -8.45 3.48
CA ILE A 73 10.75 -9.62 3.27
C ILE A 73 12.12 -9.14 2.76
N GLY A 74 13.10 -9.05 3.67
CA GLY A 74 14.46 -8.55 3.40
C GLY A 74 14.80 -7.19 4.04
N GLY A 75 13.84 -6.51 4.69
CA GLY A 75 14.11 -5.27 5.40
C GLY A 75 14.91 -5.52 6.68
N ARG A 76 16.15 -5.03 6.77
CA ARG A 76 16.84 -4.92 8.07
C ARG A 76 16.00 -3.97 8.93
N ALA A 77 15.34 -4.48 9.97
CA ALA A 77 14.55 -3.67 10.89
C ALA A 77 15.42 -2.52 11.43
N GLY A 78 15.20 -1.31 10.93
CA GLY A 78 15.63 -0.09 11.60
C GLY A 78 14.99 -0.09 12.98
N ARG A 79 15.79 0.19 14.00
CA ARG A 79 15.39 0.07 15.41
C ARG A 79 14.30 1.09 15.73
N SER A 80 13.03 0.74 15.57
CA SER A 80 11.93 1.54 16.11
C SER A 80 11.95 1.43 17.64
N PRO A 81 11.71 2.52 18.41
CA PRO A 81 11.59 2.45 19.86
C PRO A 81 10.35 1.63 20.20
N ARG A 82 10.56 0.41 20.66
CA ARG A 82 9.54 -0.56 21.06
C ARG A 82 8.55 0.08 22.05
N ARG A 83 7.30 0.30 21.64
CA ARG A 83 6.15 0.26 22.57
C ARG A 83 5.37 -1.01 22.29
N SER A 84 5.51 -1.96 23.19
CA SER A 84 4.92 -3.29 23.14
C SER A 84 3.40 -3.23 23.17
N ARG A 85 2.76 -3.73 22.11
CA ARG A 85 1.43 -4.34 22.22
C ARG A 85 1.34 -5.48 21.21
N THR A 86 1.46 -6.70 21.72
CA THR A 86 1.30 -7.94 20.95
C THR A 86 -0.15 -8.02 20.48
N ILE A 87 -0.38 -8.02 19.17
CA ILE A 87 -1.64 -8.48 18.59
C ILE A 87 -1.27 -9.58 17.58
N SER A 88 -1.56 -10.82 17.96
CA SER A 88 -1.59 -11.95 17.04
C SER A 88 -2.77 -11.75 16.10
N ARG A 89 -2.54 -11.75 14.78
CA ARG A 89 -3.60 -11.91 13.79
C ARG A 89 -3.18 -12.95 12.77
N SER A 90 -3.97 -14.02 12.69
CA SER A 90 -3.96 -14.98 11.60
C SER A 90 -4.65 -14.37 10.39
N TRP A 91 -4.01 -14.44 9.23
CA TRP A 91 -4.57 -14.05 7.94
C TRP A 91 -4.78 -15.32 7.12
N THR A 92 -6.02 -15.63 6.76
CA THR A 92 -6.32 -16.63 5.72
C THR A 92 -6.42 -15.92 4.38
N CYS A 93 -5.77 -16.51 3.38
CA CYS A 93 -5.71 -16.10 1.99
C CYS A 93 -7.09 -15.98 1.33
#